data_AF-Q2TUQ3-F1
#
_entry.id   AF-Q2TUQ3-F1
#
_cell.length_a   1.000
_cell.length_b   1.000
_cell.length_c   1.000
_cell.angle_alpha   90.00
_cell.angle_beta   90.00
_cell.angle_gamma   90.00
#
_symmetry.space_group_name_H-M   'P 1'
#
loop_
_entity.id
_entity.type
_entity.pdbx_description
1 polymer ?
#
loop_
_entity_poly.entity_id
_entity_poly.type
_entity_poly.pdbx_seq_one_letter_code
_entity_poly.pdbx_strand_id
1 'polypeptide(L)'
;LTPIHDRIFCCRSGSAADTQAVADAVTYQLGFHSIELNEPPLVHTAASLFKEMCYRYREDLMAGIIVAGWDPQEGGQVYSVPMGGMMVR
;
A
#
# COMPACT_ATOMS: atom_id res chain seq x y z
N LEU A 1 10.88 6.97 -3.13
CA LEU A 1 9.53 6.67 -3.68
C LEU A 1 9.58 5.25 -4.24
N THR A 2 8.66 4.36 -3.85
CA THR A 2 8.62 2.97 -4.31
C THR A 2 7.36 2.77 -5.17
N PRO A 3 7.46 2.29 -6.42
CA PRO A 3 6.28 1.97 -7.23
C PRO A 3 5.59 0.73 -6.69
N ILE A 4 4.25 0.76 -6.62
CA ILE A 4 3.40 -0.38 -6.22
C ILE A 4 2.55 -0.86 -7.40
N HIS A 5 2.12 0.07 -8.25
CA HIS A 5 1.52 -0.18 -9.56
C HIS A 5 1.80 1.02 -10.47
N ASP A 6 1.49 0.95 -11.77
CA ASP A 6 1.73 2.02 -12.76
C ASP A 6 1.37 3.44 -12.30
N ARG A 7 0.28 3.60 -11.53
CA ARG A 7 -0.23 4.89 -11.05
C ARG A 7 -0.30 4.99 -9.52
N ILE A 8 0.31 4.05 -8.80
CA ILE A 8 0.26 3.98 -7.35
C ILE A 8 1.68 3.82 -6.81
N PHE A 9 2.07 4.73 -5.93
CA PHE A 9 3.38 4.77 -5.31
C PHE A 9 3.23 4.78 -3.79
N CYS A 10 4.27 4.35 -3.10
CA CYS A 10 4.37 4.54 -1.67
C CYS A 10 5.66 5.23 -1.24
N CYS A 11 5.56 5.95 -0.12
CA CYS A 11 6.70 6.34 0.69
C CYS A 11 6.78 5.41 1.89
N ARG A 12 8.00 5.01 2.24
CA ARG A 12 8.29 4.04 3.28
C ARG A 12 9.02 4.72 4.43
N SER A 13 8.63 4.45 5.67
CA SER A 13 9.25 4.95 6.89
C SER A 13 9.34 3.83 7.94
N GLY A 14 10.46 3.74 8.65
CA GLY A 14 10.73 2.68 9.62
C GLY A 14 11.87 1.77 9.18
N SER A 15 11.83 0.50 9.57
CA SER A 15 12.83 -0.50 9.18
C SER A 15 12.83 -0.66 7.66
N ALA A 16 14.01 -0.50 7.05
CA ALA A 16 14.15 -0.58 5.60
C ALA A 16 13.78 -1.98 5.08
N ALA A 17 14.14 -3.03 5.81
CA ALA A 17 13.84 -4.42 5.46
C ALA A 17 12.34 -4.69 5.57
N ASP A 18 11.72 -4.32 6.69
CA ASP A 18 10.29 -4.54 6.96
C ASP A 18 9.43 -3.82 5.92
N THR A 19 9.70 -2.54 5.70
CA THR A 19 8.94 -1.73 4.75
C THR A 19 9.16 -2.17 3.31
N GLN A 20 10.33 -2.74 2.98
CA GLN A 20 10.55 -3.34 1.66
C GLN A 20 9.73 -4.62 1.50
N ALA A 21 9.79 -5.52 2.47
CA ALA A 21 9.03 -6.78 2.43
C ALA A 21 7.52 -6.53 2.32
N VAL A 22 6.99 -5.55 3.06
CA VAL A 22 5.58 -5.16 2.96
C VAL A 22 5.26 -4.57 1.59
N ALA A 23 6.11 -3.69 1.06
CA ALA A 23 5.89 -3.10 -0.27
C ALA A 23 5.90 -4.15 -1.39
N ASP A 24 6.83 -5.12 -1.33
CA ASP A 24 6.94 -6.20 -2.31
C ASP A 24 5.71 -7.13 -2.24
N ALA A 25 5.25 -7.47 -1.03
CA ALA A 25 4.05 -8.26 -0.82
C ALA A 25 2.78 -7.56 -1.37
N VAL A 26 2.62 -6.27 -1.09
CA VAL A 26 1.47 -5.49 -1.59
C VAL A 26 1.53 -5.33 -3.10
N THR A 27 2.71 -5.09 -3.68
CA THR A 27 2.91 -5.01 -5.14
C THR A 27 2.43 -6.30 -5.82
N TYR A 28 2.84 -7.46 -5.29
CA TYR A 28 2.42 -8.76 -5.81
C TYR A 28 0.90 -8.96 -5.71
N GLN A 29 0.32 -8.76 -4.52
CA GLN A 29 -1.11 -8.95 -4.29
C GLN A 29 -1.97 -8.02 -5.15
N LEU A 30 -1.58 -6.75 -5.25
CA LEU A 30 -2.31 -5.76 -6.04
C LEU A 30 -2.20 -6.05 -7.53
N GLY A 31 -1.03 -6.46 -8.02
CA GLY A 31 -0.83 -6.86 -9.41
C GLY A 31 -1.66 -8.10 -9.78
N PHE A 32 -1.67 -9.12 -8.91
CA PHE A 32 -2.50 -10.30 -9.10
C PHE A 32 -4.00 -9.95 -9.15
N HIS A 33 -4.46 -9.12 -8.20
CA HIS A 33 -5.85 -8.65 -8.16
C HIS A 33 -6.26 -7.87 -9.41
N SER A 34 -5.37 -7.01 -9.92
CA SER A 34 -5.61 -6.26 -11.17
C SER A 34 -5.75 -7.19 -12.38
N ILE A 35 -4.96 -8.26 -12.44
CA ILE A 35 -5.04 -9.27 -13.51
C ILE A 35 -6.37 -10.04 -13.42
N GLU A 36 -6.76 -10.49 -12.22
CA GLU A 36 -8.01 -11.24 -12.04
C GLU A 36 -9.25 -10.43 -12.42
N LEU A 37 -9.30 -9.14 -12.06
CA LEU A 37 -10.41 -8.27 -12.40
C LEU A 37 -10.31 -7.69 -13.81
N ASN A 38 -9.15 -7.81 -14.46
CA ASN A 38 -8.83 -7.14 -15.73
C ASN A 38 -9.12 -5.62 -15.70
N GLU A 39 -8.86 -5.01 -14.54
CA GLU A 39 -9.12 -3.59 -14.27
C GLU A 39 -7.93 -2.97 -13.51
N PRO A 40 -7.64 -1.67 -13.73
CA PRO A 40 -6.61 -0.98 -12.97
C PRO A 40 -6.99 -0.91 -11.48
N PRO A 41 -6.04 -1.15 -10.56
CA PRO A 41 -6.35 -1.17 -9.14
C PRO A 41 -6.70 0.23 -8.60
N LEU A 42 -7.59 0.27 -7.61
CA LEU A 42 -7.93 1.49 -6.88
C LEU A 42 -6.84 1.85 -5.86
N VAL A 43 -6.63 3.14 -5.64
CA VAL A 43 -5.66 3.63 -4.64
C VAL A 43 -6.08 3.18 -3.24
N HIS A 44 -7.39 3.19 -2.97
CA HIS A 44 -7.97 2.70 -1.72
C HIS A 44 -7.67 1.21 -1.47
N THR A 45 -7.71 0.37 -2.52
CA THR A 45 -7.39 -1.06 -2.40
C THR A 45 -5.93 -1.26 -2.01
N ALA A 46 -5.00 -0.54 -2.65
CA ALA A 46 -3.59 -0.57 -2.27
C ALA A 46 -3.38 -0.15 -0.81
N ALA A 47 -3.99 0.96 -0.38
CA ALA A 47 -3.92 1.44 1.01
C ALA A 47 -4.50 0.42 2.01
N SER A 48 -5.57 -0.28 1.64
CA SER A 48 -6.20 -1.32 2.47
C SER A 48 -5.30 -2.53 2.65
N LEU A 49 -4.57 -2.96 1.62
CA LEU A 49 -3.58 -4.05 1.73
C LEU A 49 -2.42 -3.65 2.65
N PHE A 50 -1.90 -2.43 2.52
CA PHE A 50 -0.88 -1.91 3.45
C PHE A 50 -1.39 -1.87 4.89
N LYS A 51 -2.61 -1.39 5.11
CA LYS A 51 -3.28 -1.38 6.41
C LYS A 51 -3.35 -2.79 7.00
N GLU A 52 -3.82 -3.76 6.23
CA GLU A 52 -3.95 -5.15 6.68
C GLU A 52 -2.60 -5.76 7.07
N MET A 53 -1.58 -5.58 6.23
CA MET A 53 -0.23 -6.08 6.50
C MET A 53 0.39 -5.42 7.74
N CYS A 54 0.31 -4.09 7.84
CA CYS A 54 0.87 -3.35 8.97
C CYS A 54 0.12 -3.64 10.27
N TYR A 55 -1.20 -3.89 10.22
CA TYR A 55 -1.98 -4.26 11.39
C TYR A 55 -1.69 -5.70 11.84
N ARG A 56 -1.65 -6.65 10.89
CA ARG A 56 -1.43 -8.08 11.16
C ARG A 56 -0.11 -8.32 11.88
N TYR A 57 0.95 -7.62 11.47
CA TYR A 57 2.29 -7.79 12.01
C TYR A 57 2.76 -6.57 12.81
N ARG A 58 1.83 -5.81 13.41
CA ARG A 58 2.16 -4.55 14.10
C ARG A 58 3.13 -4.68 15.28
N GLU A 59 3.24 -5.87 15.87
CA GLU A 59 4.16 -6.16 16.97
C GLU A 59 5.57 -6.54 16.45
N ASP A 60 5.67 -7.00 15.21
CA ASP A 60 6.89 -7.52 14.59
C ASP A 60 7.52 -6.57 13.56
N LEU A 61 6.70 -5.73 12.90
CA LEU A 61 7.13 -4.83 11.84
C LEU A 61 7.15 -3.38 12.29
N MET A 62 8.26 -2.70 12.00
CA MET A 62 8.37 -1.24 12.10
C MET A 62 8.12 -0.60 10.74
N ALA A 63 6.85 -0.46 10.35
CA ALA A 63 6.46 0.09 9.06
C ALA A 63 5.40 1.20 9.18
N GLY A 64 5.75 2.39 8.69
CA GLY A 64 4.83 3.46 8.38
C GLY A 64 4.87 3.75 6.88
N ILE A 65 3.70 3.79 6.24
CA ILE A 65 3.58 3.88 4.79
C ILE A 65 2.66 5.06 4.44
N ILE A 66 3.07 5.86 3.46
CA ILE A 66 2.14 6.77 2.76
C ILE A 66 1.91 6.18 1.38
N VAL A 67 0.65 5.99 1.00
CA VAL A 67 0.25 5.49 -0.31
C VAL A 67 -0.36 6.66 -1.08
N ALA A 68 0.13 6.93 -2.29
CA ALA A 68 -0.39 7.99 -3.13
C ALA A 68 -0.56 7.47 -4.55
N GLY A 69 -1.63 7.87 -5.20
CA GLY A 69 -1.88 7.46 -6.58
C GLY A 69 -3.08 8.13 -7.20
N TRP A 70 -3.44 7.66 -8.38
CA TRP A 70 -4.64 8.08 -9.10
C TRP A 70 -5.39 6.85 -9.60
N ASP A 71 -6.72 6.86 -9.44
CA ASP A 71 -7.61 5.89 -10.07
C ASP A 71 -8.83 6.58 -10.74
N PRO A 72 -9.55 5.88 -11.63
CA PRO A 72 -10.68 6.48 -12.35
C PRO A 72 -11.92 6.78 -11.50
N GLN A 73 -12.07 6.18 -10.32
CA GLN A 73 -13.29 6.33 -9.49
C GLN A 73 -13.21 7.60 -8.64
N GLU A 74 -12.11 7.79 -7.93
CA GLU A 74 -11.94 8.84 -6.92
C GLU A 74 -10.82 9.84 -7.29
N GLY A 75 -10.14 9.64 -8.42
CA GLY A 75 -9.07 10.50 -8.89
C GLY A 75 -7.81 10.38 -8.03
N GLY A 76 -7.12 11.52 -7.87
CA GLY A 76 -5.87 11.60 -7.11
C GLY A 76 -6.12 11.50 -5.61
N GLN A 77 -5.45 10.56 -4.95
CA GLN A 77 -5.65 10.25 -3.54
C GLN A 77 -4.32 10.02 -2.83
N VAL A 78 -4.31 10.33 -1.54
CA VAL A 78 -3.21 10.02 -0.61
C VAL A 78 -3.81 9.36 0.62
N TYR A 79 -3.14 8.35 1.14
CA TYR A 79 -3.49 7.66 2.38
C TYR A 79 -2.24 7.51 3.24
N SER A 80 -2.40 7.67 4.55
CA SER A 80 -1.39 7.43 5.56
C SER A 80 -1.73 6.19 6.37
N VAL A 81 -0.79 5.24 6.41
CA VAL A 81 -0.84 4.03 7.22
C VAL A 81 0.32 4.10 8.22
N PRO A 82 0.13 4.70 9.41
CA PRO A 82 1.18 4.75 10.43
C PRO A 82 1.48 3.37 11.02
N MET A 83 2.57 3.30 11.78
CA MET A 83 2.86 2.13 12.62
C MET A 83 1.66 1.80 13.50
N GLY A 84 1.27 0.53 13.53
CA GLY A 84 0.03 0.06 14.17
C GLY A 84 -1.15 -0.18 13.22
N GLY A 85 -1.04 0.22 11.95
CA GLY A 85 -1.96 -0.22 10.89
C GLY A 85 -3.32 0.49 10.86
N MET A 86 -3.45 1.68 11.44
CA MET A 86 -4.58 2.55 11.12
C MET A 86 -4.47 3.05 9.67
N MET A 87 -5.58 3.46 9.05
CA MET A 87 -5.58 4.06 7.72
C MET A 87 -6.34 5.37 7.77
N VAL A 88 -5.68 6.45 7.36
CA VAL A 88 -6.23 7.80 7.28
C VAL A 88 -6.08 8.29 5.85
N ARG A 89 -7.08 9.01 5.35
CA ARG A 89 -7.05 9.66 4.03
C ARG A 89 -6.57 11.10 4.19
#